data_AF-A0A962GLL1-F1
#
_entry.id   AF-A0A962GLL1-F1
#
_cell.length_a   1.000
_cell.length_b   1.000
_cell.length_c   1.000
_cell.angle_alpha   90.00
_cell.angle_beta   90.00
_cell.angle_gamma   90.00
#
_symmetry.space_group_name_H-M   'P 1'
#
loop_
_entity.id
_entity.type
_entity.pdbx_description
1 polymer ?
#
loop_
_entity_poly.entity_id
_entity_poly.type
_entity_poly.pdbx_seq_one_letter_code
_entity_poly.pdbx_strand_id
1 'polypeptide(L)'
;MSVIYTAGDNLLISADAIYIPSLDDEVRNISYKCKNNNQVYPVHQCTDGSIELEFHENILKFKINSELDFLRNHYVFDLSNQDNTLLFHYDSKLESILGIEMKNISAENLFKSLPTSSVSDEFKSISANISSQLELDFSNNIQLNGQYQFEGFSWESEDGNNVLADCSFVGQVYIQIDNDKIIIDSNTDLLNGEALFGDIYLAFAKQGIQLSNQITFDSSLNVDDFQSNITIPDAVSLGFYSTDFTFNNFEIDYEIKKLEKFYNVFLKSYMEILGVKSLRIEGQSNGRVEFTNGWPESFHAEIIETYIAMERKKVEGNNLNGTLYWQRNNSSHRSILRWDDLLLAGMPIKTSEIGFVANDENIILDENTVIPVFDGNIVINRLKLEKIFNPLISIDFDGEVEPISLELITEKMGWPIMKGSISGNIPGLKKVENTITFDGLLELQAFDGEITVANLSMERLFGIAPVIAADVNFKDLNLQKITSTFDFGEITGLVKGYVNGLRITNWKPDRLEAYVESVGSKKIKQTISQRAIDNISSIGGIQGAVSRSFLRFFDSFRYKRLGIGCKLRNSICEMTGLKNSKTDDNRYYLIEGSGIPAINILGFRKFIDWEVFLDRLLKANY
;
A
#
# COMPACT_ATOMS: atom_id res chain seq x y z
N MET A 1 35.59 49.46 -33.01
CA MET A 1 35.86 50.25 -34.23
C MET A 1 34.77 49.84 -35.22
N SER A 2 33.87 50.75 -35.61
CA SER A 2 32.72 50.41 -36.46
C SER A 2 32.93 50.96 -37.86
N VAL A 3 32.84 50.11 -38.88
CA VAL A 3 32.91 50.57 -40.27
C VAL A 3 31.49 50.80 -40.76
N ILE A 4 31.18 52.06 -41.06
CA ILE A 4 29.88 52.48 -41.58
C ILE A 4 30.01 52.59 -43.09
N TYR A 5 29.27 51.76 -43.82
CA TYR A 5 29.18 51.82 -45.28
C TYR A 5 27.76 52.20 -45.68
N THR A 6 27.63 53.20 -46.55
CA THR A 6 26.37 53.55 -47.20
C THR A 6 26.43 53.07 -48.65
N ALA A 7 25.47 52.23 -49.04
CA ALA A 7 25.36 51.68 -50.39
C ALA A 7 23.98 52.00 -50.96
N GLY A 8 23.86 53.17 -51.59
CA GLY A 8 22.58 53.76 -51.99
C GLY A 8 21.75 54.19 -50.77
N ASP A 9 20.49 53.79 -50.73
CA ASP A 9 19.57 54.07 -49.61
C ASP A 9 19.71 53.06 -48.45
N ASN A 10 20.71 52.17 -48.48
CA ASN A 10 20.94 51.19 -47.42
C ASN A 10 22.08 51.62 -46.50
N LEU A 11 21.89 51.41 -45.21
CA LEU A 11 22.91 51.56 -44.18
C LEU A 11 23.45 50.20 -43.79
N LEU A 12 24.78 50.05 -43.80
CA LEU A 12 25.47 48.90 -43.24
C LEU A 12 26.41 49.38 -42.12
N ILE A 13 26.28 48.77 -40.94
CA ILE A 13 27.19 49.00 -39.81
C ILE A 13 27.81 47.67 -39.46
N SER A 14 29.14 47.60 -39.45
CA SER A 14 29.87 46.42 -38.95
C SER A 14 30.69 46.76 -37.71
N ALA A 15 30.73 45.86 -36.74
CA ALA A 15 31.60 45.93 -35.57
C ALA A 15 32.28 44.59 -35.34
N ASP A 16 33.59 44.60 -35.14
CA ASP A 16 34.37 43.36 -34.99
C ASP A 16 34.04 42.63 -33.68
N ALA A 17 33.87 43.38 -32.59
CA ALA A 17 33.48 42.85 -31.29
C ALA A 17 32.78 43.91 -30.41
N ILE A 18 31.82 43.46 -29.60
CA ILE A 18 31.23 44.19 -28.48
C ILE A 18 31.40 43.33 -27.22
N TYR A 19 32.12 43.86 -26.24
CA TYR A 19 32.26 43.23 -24.92
C TYR A 19 31.00 43.49 -24.09
N ILE A 20 30.50 42.46 -23.42
CA ILE A 20 29.36 42.47 -22.50
C ILE A 20 29.92 42.32 -21.08
N PRO A 21 30.13 43.42 -20.34
CA PRO A 21 30.78 43.37 -19.03
C PRO A 21 30.08 42.48 -18.01
N SER A 22 28.75 42.37 -18.10
CA SER A 22 27.94 41.55 -17.18
C SER A 22 28.11 40.04 -17.38
N LEU A 23 28.61 39.61 -18.55
CA LEU A 23 28.83 38.19 -18.87
C LEU A 23 30.32 37.84 -18.92
N ASP A 24 31.21 38.83 -18.76
CA ASP A 24 32.64 38.72 -19.06
C ASP A 24 32.93 38.05 -20.41
N ASP A 25 32.16 38.43 -21.44
CA ASP A 25 32.18 37.78 -22.75
C ASP A 25 32.03 38.80 -23.89
N GLU A 26 32.26 38.39 -25.13
CA GLU A 26 32.16 39.25 -26.30
C GLU A 26 31.33 38.67 -27.45
N VAL A 27 30.52 39.54 -28.06
CA VAL A 27 29.82 39.25 -29.31
C VAL A 27 30.69 39.73 -30.46
N ARG A 28 31.01 38.84 -31.40
CA ARG A 28 31.92 39.13 -32.52
C ARG A 28 31.16 39.29 -33.84
N ASN A 29 31.84 39.84 -34.85
CA ASN A 29 31.40 39.87 -36.25
C ASN A 29 29.97 40.40 -36.45
N ILE A 30 29.65 41.51 -35.78
CA ILE A 30 28.30 42.11 -35.80
C ILE A 30 28.12 42.86 -37.12
N SER A 31 27.08 42.51 -37.87
CA SER A 31 26.68 43.15 -39.12
C SER A 31 25.22 43.57 -39.05
N TYR A 32 24.99 44.87 -38.98
CA TYR A 32 23.68 45.50 -39.04
C TYR A 32 23.41 46.05 -40.44
N LYS A 33 22.22 45.80 -40.97
CA LYS A 33 21.77 46.27 -42.27
C LYS A 33 20.37 46.85 -42.19
N CYS A 34 20.24 48.12 -42.52
CA CYS A 34 18.95 48.79 -42.71
C CYS A 34 18.69 49.07 -44.20
N LYS A 35 17.50 48.71 -44.68
CA LYS A 35 17.09 48.98 -46.07
C LYS A 35 16.32 50.29 -46.16
N ASN A 36 16.50 51.02 -47.25
CA ASN A 36 15.74 52.23 -47.59
C ASN A 36 15.80 53.37 -46.54
N ASN A 37 16.76 53.35 -45.63
CA ASN A 37 17.11 54.49 -44.78
C ASN A 37 18.62 54.50 -44.50
N ASN A 38 19.29 55.60 -44.87
CA ASN A 38 20.71 55.83 -44.61
C ASN A 38 20.97 56.99 -43.63
N GLN A 39 19.91 57.60 -43.06
CA GLN A 39 20.04 58.68 -42.08
C GLN A 39 20.47 58.10 -40.74
N VAL A 40 21.69 58.44 -40.30
CA VAL A 40 22.24 58.00 -39.00
C VAL A 40 21.95 59.00 -37.89
N TYR A 41 21.91 60.31 -38.16
CA TYR A 41 21.77 61.37 -37.16
C TYR A 41 20.77 62.45 -37.64
N PRO A 42 20.01 63.12 -36.75
CA PRO A 42 19.95 62.97 -35.28
C PRO A 42 19.10 61.81 -34.80
N VAL A 43 18.22 61.29 -35.66
CA VAL A 43 17.39 60.12 -35.38
C VAL A 43 17.61 59.11 -36.49
N HIS A 44 17.94 57.87 -36.14
CA HIS A 44 17.97 56.74 -37.06
C HIS A 44 16.76 55.85 -36.79
N GLN A 45 15.97 55.55 -37.82
CA GLN A 45 14.84 54.62 -37.72
C GLN A 45 15.02 53.51 -38.76
N CYS A 46 14.90 52.27 -38.32
CA CYS A 46 14.92 51.13 -39.21
C CYS A 46 13.73 50.22 -38.95
N THR A 47 13.01 49.93 -40.02
CA THR A 47 11.91 48.95 -40.03
C THR A 47 12.29 47.83 -40.98
N ASP A 48 12.16 46.57 -40.55
CA ASP A 48 12.54 45.38 -41.33
C ASP A 48 14.03 45.33 -41.71
N GLY A 49 14.89 45.74 -40.76
CA GLY A 49 16.34 45.57 -40.86
C GLY A 49 16.78 44.13 -40.56
N SER A 50 18.06 43.83 -40.74
CA SER A 50 18.66 42.57 -40.32
C SER A 50 19.94 42.81 -39.53
N ILE A 51 20.13 42.06 -38.45
CA ILE A 51 21.38 42.01 -37.70
C ILE A 51 21.90 40.56 -37.66
N GLU A 52 23.18 40.40 -37.95
CA GLU A 52 23.91 39.13 -37.89
C GLU A 52 25.06 39.30 -36.90
N LEU A 53 25.28 38.35 -36.01
CA LEU A 53 26.34 38.39 -35.00
C LEU A 53 26.83 36.99 -34.69
N GLU A 54 28.06 36.87 -34.21
CA GLU A 54 28.67 35.62 -33.78
C GLU A 54 28.81 35.60 -32.26
N PHE A 55 28.30 34.53 -31.65
CA PHE A 55 28.38 34.30 -30.21
C PHE A 55 28.71 32.82 -29.96
N HIS A 56 29.82 32.54 -29.27
CA HIS A 56 30.29 31.17 -29.00
C HIS A 56 30.29 30.26 -30.25
N GLU A 57 30.90 30.71 -31.35
CA GLU A 57 30.98 30.01 -32.66
C GLU A 57 29.64 29.83 -33.40
N ASN A 58 28.52 30.31 -32.83
CA ASN A 58 27.21 30.30 -33.47
C ASN A 58 26.92 31.63 -34.16
N ILE A 59 26.54 31.57 -35.44
CA ILE A 59 26.09 32.73 -36.20
C ILE A 59 24.58 32.92 -35.97
N LEU A 60 24.21 33.99 -35.29
CA LEU A 60 22.83 34.37 -34.99
C LEU A 60 22.35 35.45 -35.95
N LYS A 61 21.15 35.27 -36.52
CA LYS A 61 20.54 36.22 -37.47
C LYS A 61 19.16 36.63 -36.98
N PHE A 62 18.96 37.92 -36.79
CA PHE A 62 17.69 38.50 -36.36
C PHE A 62 17.18 39.54 -37.36
N LYS A 63 15.85 39.66 -37.43
CA LYS A 63 15.18 40.84 -37.94
C LYS A 63 15.23 41.92 -36.85
N ILE A 64 15.43 43.17 -37.23
CA ILE A 64 15.52 44.29 -36.29
C ILE A 64 14.60 45.43 -36.71
N ASN A 65 13.78 45.91 -35.78
CA ASN A 65 13.21 47.24 -35.82
C ASN A 65 13.94 48.08 -34.77
N SER A 66 14.37 49.30 -35.13
CA SER A 66 15.16 50.13 -34.21
C SER A 66 14.86 51.60 -34.38
N GLU A 67 14.85 52.34 -33.29
CA GLU A 67 14.80 53.80 -33.26
C GLU A 67 15.91 54.33 -32.36
N LEU A 68 16.81 55.15 -32.91
CA LEU A 68 17.97 55.72 -32.20
C LEU A 68 17.89 57.25 -32.26
N ASP A 69 17.44 57.88 -31.17
CA ASP A 69 17.44 59.34 -31.00
C ASP A 69 18.70 59.77 -30.24
N PHE A 70 19.74 60.13 -30.99
CA PHE A 70 21.04 60.53 -30.45
C PHE A 70 20.99 61.86 -29.69
N LEU A 71 19.97 62.70 -29.92
CA LEU A 71 19.81 63.97 -29.20
C LEU A 71 19.20 63.76 -27.82
N ARG A 72 18.25 62.82 -27.72
CA ARG A 72 17.57 62.51 -26.45
C ARG A 72 18.22 61.37 -25.68
N ASN A 73 19.27 60.75 -26.23
CA ASN A 73 19.88 59.54 -25.68
C ASN A 73 18.83 58.44 -25.44
N HIS A 74 17.93 58.27 -26.41
CA HIS A 74 16.83 57.32 -26.35
C HIS A 74 16.97 56.31 -27.49
N TYR A 75 17.03 55.02 -27.15
CA TYR A 75 17.24 53.93 -28.09
C TYR A 75 16.22 52.82 -27.84
N VAL A 76 15.54 52.38 -28.89
CA VAL A 76 14.59 51.27 -28.87
C VAL A 76 15.03 50.23 -29.89
N PHE A 77 15.03 48.95 -29.49
CA PHE A 77 15.34 47.82 -30.35
C PHE A 77 14.31 46.70 -30.15
N ASP A 78 13.74 46.23 -31.25
CA ASP A 78 12.97 44.99 -31.32
C ASP A 78 13.73 44.01 -32.21
N LEU A 79 14.26 42.93 -31.62
CA LEU A 79 14.88 41.84 -32.34
C LEU A 79 13.90 40.68 -32.43
N SER A 80 13.80 40.04 -33.60
CA SER A 80 13.03 38.81 -33.74
C SER A 80 13.77 37.78 -34.59
N ASN A 81 13.57 36.50 -34.30
CA ASN A 81 14.02 35.44 -35.19
C ASN A 81 13.19 35.44 -36.49
N GLN A 82 13.56 34.60 -37.46
CA GLN A 82 12.94 34.62 -38.80
C GLN A 82 11.42 34.37 -38.77
N ASP A 83 10.96 33.53 -37.85
CA ASP A 83 9.55 33.12 -37.73
C ASP A 83 8.76 33.95 -36.71
N ASN A 84 9.37 34.99 -36.12
CA ASN A 84 8.78 35.84 -35.08
C ASN A 84 8.28 35.06 -33.85
N THR A 85 8.93 33.95 -33.51
CA THR A 85 8.62 33.13 -32.32
C THR A 85 9.48 33.51 -31.12
N LEU A 86 10.65 34.11 -31.33
CA LEU A 86 11.51 34.68 -30.30
C LEU A 86 11.62 36.18 -30.54
N LEU A 87 11.25 36.99 -29.56
CA LEU A 87 11.33 38.44 -29.61
C LEU A 87 12.13 38.97 -28.41
N PHE A 88 13.00 39.94 -28.67
CA PHE A 88 13.68 40.74 -27.66
C PHE A 88 13.27 42.20 -27.82
N HIS A 89 12.86 42.83 -26.74
CA HIS A 89 12.46 44.24 -26.70
C HIS A 89 13.34 45.00 -25.71
N TYR A 90 13.99 46.05 -26.16
CA TYR A 90 14.75 46.97 -25.31
C TYR A 90 14.32 48.40 -25.56
N ASP A 91 14.01 49.14 -24.50
CA ASP A 91 13.80 50.59 -24.51
C ASP A 91 14.72 51.21 -23.46
N SER A 92 15.63 52.08 -23.90
CA SER A 92 16.60 52.71 -23.00
C SER A 92 15.95 53.63 -21.94
N LYS A 93 14.65 53.94 -22.03
CA LYS A 93 13.87 54.61 -20.96
C LYS A 93 13.48 53.68 -19.82
N LEU A 94 13.44 52.37 -20.06
CA LEU A 94 13.13 51.35 -19.05
C LEU A 94 14.39 50.87 -18.31
N GLU A 95 15.47 51.66 -18.34
CA GLU A 95 16.72 51.49 -17.60
C GLU A 95 17.16 50.03 -17.35
N SER A 96 17.93 49.46 -18.28
CA SER A 96 18.55 48.13 -18.15
C SER A 96 17.58 46.94 -18.08
N ILE A 97 16.34 47.09 -18.55
CA ILE A 97 15.39 45.98 -18.72
C ILE A 97 15.38 45.52 -20.18
N LEU A 98 15.53 44.22 -20.40
CA LEU A 98 15.33 43.54 -21.67
C LEU A 98 14.12 42.60 -21.58
N GLY A 99 13.05 42.89 -22.33
CA GLY A 99 11.91 42.00 -22.48
C GLY A 99 12.23 40.85 -23.44
N ILE A 100 11.87 39.64 -23.08
CA ILE A 100 12.07 38.41 -23.85
C ILE A 100 10.73 37.70 -23.98
N GLU A 101 10.24 37.53 -25.21
CA GLU A 101 9.00 36.81 -25.48
C GLU A 101 9.28 35.57 -26.34
N MET A 102 8.83 34.41 -25.87
CA MET A 102 8.85 33.15 -26.60
C MET A 102 7.42 32.72 -26.90
N LYS A 103 7.15 32.38 -28.17
CA LYS A 103 5.84 31.92 -28.66
C LYS A 103 5.98 30.53 -29.27
N ASN A 104 5.60 29.51 -28.51
CA ASN A 104 5.55 28.12 -28.96
C ASN A 104 6.88 27.65 -29.60
N ILE A 105 8.01 27.94 -28.93
CA ILE A 105 9.34 27.54 -29.38
C ILE A 105 9.61 26.10 -28.92
N SER A 106 10.08 25.24 -29.81
CA SER A 106 10.55 23.91 -29.45
C SER A 106 11.81 23.98 -28.57
N ALA A 107 11.75 23.35 -27.39
CA ALA A 107 12.86 23.27 -26.44
C ALA A 107 14.12 22.65 -27.08
N GLU A 108 13.95 21.62 -27.92
CA GLU A 108 15.05 20.98 -28.64
C GLU A 108 15.81 21.97 -29.54
N ASN A 109 15.08 22.87 -30.22
CA ASN A 109 15.68 23.89 -31.07
C ASN A 109 16.34 25.00 -30.25
N LEU A 110 15.75 25.35 -29.11
CA LEU A 110 16.31 26.33 -28.17
C LEU A 110 17.64 25.83 -27.59
N PHE A 111 17.68 24.61 -27.06
CA PHE A 111 18.88 24.04 -26.43
C PHE A 111 20.00 23.75 -27.44
N LYS A 112 19.69 23.39 -28.69
CA LYS A 112 20.70 23.26 -29.76
C LYS A 112 21.44 24.57 -30.05
N SER A 113 20.85 25.72 -29.71
CA SER A 113 21.46 27.04 -29.93
C SER A 113 22.29 27.55 -28.73
N LEU A 114 22.27 26.84 -27.60
CA LEU A 114 23.08 27.14 -26.42
C LEU A 114 24.47 26.49 -26.53
N PRO A 115 25.51 27.07 -25.87
CA PRO A 115 26.84 26.48 -25.84
C PRO A 115 26.82 25.06 -25.26
N THR A 116 27.45 24.10 -25.96
CA THR A 116 27.44 22.67 -25.59
C THR A 116 28.14 22.36 -24.26
N SER A 117 29.00 23.25 -23.77
CA SER A 117 29.64 23.14 -22.45
C SER A 117 28.69 23.43 -21.28
N SER A 118 27.51 23.99 -21.54
CA SER A 118 26.62 24.53 -20.51
C SER A 118 25.35 23.71 -20.28
N VAL A 119 25.16 22.60 -21.01
CA VAL A 119 23.93 21.80 -21.02
C VAL A 119 24.30 20.33 -20.87
N SER A 120 23.89 19.69 -19.76
CA SER A 120 24.13 18.25 -19.53
C SER A 120 23.43 17.39 -20.59
N ASP A 121 23.91 16.17 -20.82
CA ASP A 121 23.29 15.24 -21.79
C ASP A 121 21.81 14.94 -21.45
N GLU A 122 21.43 15.03 -20.16
CA GLU A 122 20.05 14.86 -19.69
C GLU A 122 19.08 15.92 -20.24
N PHE A 123 19.53 17.16 -20.47
CA PHE A 123 18.66 18.19 -21.06
C PHE A 123 18.37 17.93 -22.55
N LYS A 124 19.15 17.07 -23.22
CA LYS A 124 18.93 16.72 -24.63
C LYS A 124 17.73 15.80 -24.84
N SER A 125 17.29 15.06 -23.81
CA SER A 125 16.09 14.22 -23.89
C SER A 125 14.79 15.00 -23.67
N ILE A 126 14.88 16.28 -23.28
CA ILE A 126 13.71 17.14 -23.08
C ILE A 126 13.11 17.52 -24.43
N SER A 127 11.83 17.22 -24.59
CA SER A 127 10.99 17.70 -25.69
C SER A 127 9.81 18.47 -25.12
N ALA A 128 9.60 19.70 -25.57
CA ALA A 128 8.48 20.55 -25.15
C ALA A 128 8.31 21.72 -26.12
N ASN A 129 7.11 22.31 -26.13
CA ASN A 129 6.91 23.65 -26.65
C ASN A 129 6.87 24.66 -25.50
N ILE A 130 7.64 25.74 -25.63
CA ILE A 130 7.82 26.77 -24.61
C ILE A 130 7.18 28.06 -25.09
N SER A 131 6.31 28.63 -24.26
CA SER A 131 5.86 30.01 -24.38
C SER A 131 6.22 30.77 -23.11
N SER A 132 6.75 31.98 -23.23
CA SER A 132 7.16 32.76 -22.07
C SER A 132 7.10 34.26 -22.33
N GLN A 133 6.95 35.01 -21.24
CA GLN A 133 7.14 36.46 -21.19
C GLN A 133 8.05 36.75 -20.00
N LEU A 134 9.30 37.08 -20.29
CA LEU A 134 10.35 37.27 -19.30
C LEU A 134 10.93 38.68 -19.39
N GLU A 135 11.38 39.22 -18.27
CA GLU A 135 12.10 40.49 -18.17
C GLU A 135 13.45 40.22 -17.51
N LEU A 136 14.52 40.63 -18.18
CA LEU A 136 15.89 40.57 -17.70
C LEU A 136 16.33 41.98 -17.26
N ASP A 137 16.52 42.19 -15.97
CA ASP A 137 17.12 43.39 -15.38
C ASP A 137 18.62 43.16 -15.16
N PHE A 138 19.44 44.04 -15.72
CA PHE A 138 20.89 44.02 -15.60
C PHE A 138 21.46 45.35 -15.04
N SER A 139 20.67 46.09 -14.26
CA SER A 139 21.05 47.37 -13.65
C SER A 139 22.11 47.22 -12.53
N ASN A 140 21.97 46.19 -11.69
CA ASN A 140 22.89 45.86 -10.60
C ASN A 140 23.30 44.38 -10.69
N ASN A 141 22.52 43.51 -10.03
CA ASN A 141 22.63 42.05 -10.16
C ASN A 141 21.72 41.59 -11.30
N ILE A 142 22.11 40.53 -12.01
CA ILE A 142 21.29 40.00 -13.10
C ILE A 142 20.05 39.33 -12.49
N GLN A 143 18.87 39.84 -12.83
CA GLN A 143 17.59 39.31 -12.39
C GLN A 143 16.72 38.97 -13.60
N LEU A 144 16.16 37.76 -13.62
CA LEU A 144 15.19 37.33 -14.63
C LEU A 144 13.87 37.04 -13.92
N ASN A 145 12.78 37.64 -14.38
CA ASN A 145 11.45 37.30 -13.86
C ASN A 145 10.47 37.10 -15.00
N GLY A 146 9.37 36.40 -14.74
CA GLY A 146 8.26 36.37 -15.69
C GLY A 146 7.47 35.07 -15.67
N GLN A 147 6.65 34.90 -16.69
CA GLN A 147 5.74 33.77 -16.84
C GLN A 147 6.27 32.79 -17.90
N TYR A 148 6.04 31.51 -17.66
CA TYR A 148 6.34 30.45 -18.61
C TYR A 148 5.17 29.47 -18.71
N GLN A 149 5.10 28.81 -19.86
CA GLN A 149 4.21 27.71 -20.14
C GLN A 149 4.97 26.68 -20.97
N PHE A 150 4.90 25.43 -20.55
CA PHE A 150 5.37 24.28 -21.30
C PHE A 150 4.17 23.44 -21.71
N GLU A 151 4.13 23.06 -22.98
CA GLU A 151 3.16 22.12 -23.53
C GLU A 151 3.87 20.89 -24.08
N GLY A 152 3.33 19.71 -23.77
CA GLY A 152 3.87 18.42 -24.23
C GLY A 152 5.27 18.11 -23.68
N PHE A 153 5.62 18.63 -22.50
CA PHE A 153 6.90 18.35 -21.87
C PHE A 153 7.07 16.86 -21.64
N SER A 154 8.11 16.31 -22.23
CA SER A 154 8.50 14.92 -22.05
C SER A 154 9.99 14.84 -21.77
N TRP A 155 10.35 13.98 -20.82
CA TRP A 155 11.72 13.74 -20.39
C TRP A 155 11.85 12.26 -20.01
N GLU A 156 13.00 11.67 -20.32
CA GLU A 156 13.36 10.31 -19.97
C GLU A 156 14.78 10.31 -19.43
N SER A 157 15.00 9.65 -18.29
CA SER A 157 16.32 9.45 -17.69
C SER A 157 17.18 8.51 -18.56
N GLU A 158 18.51 8.62 -18.46
CA GLU A 158 19.42 7.80 -19.29
C GLU A 158 19.24 6.29 -19.11
N ASP A 159 18.82 5.85 -17.92
CA ASP A 159 18.54 4.45 -17.61
C ASP A 159 17.14 3.98 -18.04
N GLY A 160 16.28 4.89 -18.52
CA GLY A 160 14.90 4.64 -18.93
C GLY A 160 13.95 4.31 -17.77
N ASN A 161 14.40 4.41 -16.52
CA ASN A 161 13.59 4.06 -15.36
C ASN A 161 12.65 5.18 -14.93
N ASN A 162 12.96 6.42 -15.32
CA ASN A 162 12.17 7.60 -14.97
C ASN A 162 11.72 8.32 -16.23
N VAL A 163 10.40 8.53 -16.35
CA VAL A 163 9.78 9.16 -17.51
C VAL A 163 8.75 10.17 -17.04
N LEU A 164 8.81 11.38 -17.62
CA LEU A 164 7.73 12.34 -17.64
C LEU A 164 7.18 12.39 -19.06
N ALA A 165 5.87 12.28 -19.23
CA ALA A 165 5.26 12.22 -20.55
C ALA A 165 4.08 13.18 -20.66
N ASP A 166 4.08 13.97 -21.74
CA ASP A 166 3.01 14.90 -22.11
C ASP A 166 2.59 15.85 -20.98
N CYS A 167 3.57 16.26 -20.16
CA CYS A 167 3.36 17.18 -19.06
C CYS A 167 3.08 18.58 -19.59
N SER A 168 2.07 19.23 -19.03
CA SER A 168 1.78 20.64 -19.32
C SER A 168 1.79 21.42 -18.03
N PHE A 169 2.61 22.46 -17.98
CA PHE A 169 2.77 23.27 -16.79
C PHE A 169 2.87 24.75 -17.12
N VAL A 170 2.30 25.57 -16.26
CA VAL A 170 2.29 27.03 -16.36
C VAL A 170 2.76 27.60 -15.03
N GLY A 171 3.55 28.66 -15.07
CA GLY A 171 4.13 29.17 -13.84
C GLY A 171 4.79 30.52 -13.96
N GLN A 172 5.36 30.93 -12.84
CA GLN A 172 6.19 32.12 -12.71
C GLN A 172 7.57 31.70 -12.23
N VAL A 173 8.60 32.35 -12.77
CA VAL A 173 9.99 32.16 -12.36
C VAL A 173 10.58 33.50 -11.95
N TYR A 174 11.43 33.46 -10.94
CA TYR A 174 12.33 34.53 -10.55
C TYR A 174 13.73 33.93 -10.38
N ILE A 175 14.70 34.44 -11.12
CA ILE A 175 16.11 34.04 -11.04
C ILE A 175 16.91 35.27 -10.66
N GLN A 176 17.77 35.14 -9.66
CA GLN A 176 18.73 36.16 -9.29
C GLN A 176 20.14 35.57 -9.34
N ILE A 177 21.02 36.23 -10.08
CA ILE A 177 22.44 35.88 -10.16
C ILE A 177 23.22 36.98 -9.44
N ASP A 178 23.84 36.61 -8.32
CA ASP A 178 24.83 37.40 -7.61
C ASP A 178 26.23 36.82 -7.87
N ASN A 179 27.31 37.54 -7.54
CA ASN A 179 28.68 37.13 -7.86
C ASN A 179 29.06 35.74 -7.31
N ASP A 180 28.40 35.29 -6.24
CA ASP A 180 28.72 34.03 -5.56
C ASP A 180 27.58 33.00 -5.55
N LYS A 181 26.35 33.36 -5.97
CA LYS A 181 25.16 32.48 -5.87
C LYS A 181 24.12 32.74 -6.96
N ILE A 182 23.43 31.68 -7.37
CA ILE A 182 22.24 31.74 -8.22
C ILE A 182 21.03 31.27 -7.41
N ILE A 183 20.01 32.10 -7.29
CA ILE A 183 18.76 31.76 -6.59
C ILE A 183 17.66 31.66 -7.64
N ILE A 184 16.93 30.54 -7.64
CA ILE A 184 15.79 30.28 -8.54
C ILE A 184 14.56 30.03 -7.67
N ASP A 185 13.58 30.91 -7.74
CA ASP A 185 12.25 30.74 -7.18
C ASP A 185 11.26 30.45 -8.31
N SER A 186 10.39 29.46 -8.13
CA SER A 186 9.35 29.15 -9.13
C SER A 186 8.05 28.70 -8.49
N ASN A 187 6.93 29.13 -9.07
CA ASN A 187 5.59 28.66 -8.73
C ASN A 187 4.94 28.09 -10.00
N THR A 188 4.59 26.81 -9.98
CA THR A 188 4.15 26.05 -11.15
C THR A 188 2.84 25.33 -10.88
N ASP A 189 1.85 25.52 -11.75
CA ASP A 189 0.68 24.66 -11.81
C ASP A 189 0.91 23.54 -12.84
N LEU A 190 0.80 22.28 -12.41
CA LEU A 190 0.84 21.11 -13.26
C LEU A 190 -0.58 20.77 -13.72
N LEU A 191 -0.85 21.04 -15.00
CA LEU A 191 -2.20 20.97 -15.58
C LEU A 191 -2.56 19.55 -16.02
N ASN A 192 -1.60 18.85 -16.62
CA ASN A 192 -1.76 17.50 -17.14
C ASN A 192 -0.40 16.80 -17.26
N GLY A 193 -0.43 15.50 -17.55
CA GLY A 193 0.75 14.68 -17.78
C GLY A 193 0.75 13.43 -16.94
N GLU A 194 1.75 12.60 -17.18
CA GLU A 194 1.95 11.34 -16.49
C GLU A 194 3.44 11.17 -16.15
N ALA A 195 3.71 10.43 -15.08
CA ALA A 195 5.05 10.07 -14.70
C ALA A 195 5.17 8.58 -14.41
N LEU A 196 6.33 8.03 -14.72
CA LEU A 196 6.77 6.71 -14.29
C LEU A 196 8.10 6.89 -13.56
N PHE A 197 8.18 6.46 -12.30
CA PHE A 197 9.40 6.45 -11.51
C PHE A 197 9.67 5.02 -11.02
N GLY A 198 10.55 4.30 -11.70
CA GLY A 198 10.70 2.85 -11.55
C GLY A 198 9.38 2.13 -11.87
N ASP A 199 8.81 1.46 -10.87
CA ASP A 199 7.51 0.78 -11.00
C ASP A 199 6.31 1.68 -10.58
N ILE A 200 6.55 2.93 -10.19
CA ILE A 200 5.52 3.84 -9.67
C ILE A 200 4.99 4.71 -10.81
N TYR A 201 3.74 4.46 -11.19
CA TYR A 201 3.02 5.27 -12.17
C TYR A 201 2.14 6.32 -11.48
N LEU A 202 2.23 7.57 -11.94
CA LEU A 202 1.48 8.74 -11.46
C LEU A 202 0.75 9.41 -12.63
N ALA A 203 -0.51 9.76 -12.44
CA ALA A 203 -1.31 10.49 -13.43
C ALA A 203 -1.77 11.83 -12.87
N PHE A 204 -1.32 12.93 -13.48
CA PHE A 204 -1.50 14.29 -12.98
C PHE A 204 -2.75 14.98 -13.52
N ALA A 205 -3.38 14.40 -14.56
CA ALA A 205 -4.59 14.89 -15.16
C ALA A 205 -5.68 15.22 -14.11
N LYS A 206 -6.12 16.48 -14.08
CA LYS A 206 -7.21 16.96 -13.19
C LYS A 206 -6.90 16.84 -11.70
N GLN A 207 -5.64 16.70 -11.31
CA GLN A 207 -5.27 16.64 -9.89
C GLN A 207 -5.15 18.02 -9.25
N GLY A 208 -4.80 19.05 -10.03
CA GLY A 208 -4.58 20.42 -9.53
C GLY A 208 -3.32 20.51 -8.68
N ILE A 209 -2.23 19.90 -9.14
CA ILE A 209 -0.95 19.88 -8.42
C ILE A 209 -0.25 21.21 -8.63
N GLN A 210 0.22 21.83 -7.54
CA GLN A 210 0.99 23.07 -7.57
C GLN A 210 2.37 22.81 -6.93
N LEU A 211 3.42 23.29 -7.56
CA LEU A 211 4.80 23.19 -7.09
C LEU A 211 5.35 24.59 -6.79
N SER A 212 5.90 24.77 -5.60
CA SER A 212 6.67 25.97 -5.23
C SER A 212 8.10 25.55 -4.93
N ASN A 213 9.04 25.90 -5.79
CA ASN A 213 10.44 25.51 -5.66
C ASN A 213 11.31 26.73 -5.36
N GLN A 214 12.31 26.53 -4.51
CA GLN A 214 13.42 27.45 -4.28
C GLN A 214 14.72 26.65 -4.38
N ILE A 215 15.62 27.07 -5.26
CA ILE A 215 16.89 26.40 -5.51
C ILE A 215 18.01 27.43 -5.41
N THR A 216 19.04 27.13 -4.61
CA THR A 216 20.24 27.94 -4.52
C THR A 216 21.43 27.15 -5.07
N PHE A 217 22.16 27.75 -6.00
CA PHE A 217 23.42 27.23 -6.51
C PHE A 217 24.60 28.07 -6.03
N ASP A 218 25.75 27.43 -5.82
CA ASP A 218 27.04 28.10 -5.67
C ASP A 218 27.57 28.61 -7.03
N SER A 219 28.71 29.32 -7.00
CA SER A 219 29.39 29.82 -8.20
C SER A 219 29.93 28.73 -9.14
N SER A 220 29.98 27.47 -8.68
CA SER A 220 30.36 26.29 -9.46
C SER A 220 29.15 25.51 -9.98
N LEU A 221 27.93 26.04 -9.85
CA LEU A 221 26.65 25.41 -10.21
C LEU A 221 26.33 24.14 -9.41
N ASN A 222 26.93 23.95 -8.23
CA ASN A 222 26.47 22.93 -7.29
C ASN A 222 25.28 23.47 -6.51
N VAL A 223 24.31 22.60 -6.20
CA VAL A 223 23.18 22.97 -5.36
C VAL A 223 23.63 23.09 -3.90
N ASP A 224 23.43 24.28 -3.33
CA ASP A 224 23.62 24.58 -1.91
C ASP A 224 22.37 24.19 -1.09
N ASP A 225 21.18 24.49 -1.63
CA ASP A 225 19.88 24.30 -0.97
C ASP A 225 18.80 24.06 -2.03
N PHE A 226 17.93 23.06 -1.79
CA PHE A 226 16.77 22.75 -2.60
C PHE A 226 15.55 22.54 -1.71
N GLN A 227 14.55 23.40 -1.91
CA GLN A 227 13.25 23.30 -1.27
C GLN A 227 12.15 23.21 -2.32
N SER A 228 11.25 22.24 -2.18
CA SER A 228 10.10 22.08 -3.08
C SER A 228 8.85 21.75 -2.28
N ASN A 229 7.80 22.55 -2.41
CA ASN A 229 6.49 22.26 -1.85
C ASN A 229 5.54 21.79 -2.95
N ILE A 230 5.10 20.54 -2.88
CA ILE A 230 4.09 19.96 -3.77
C ILE A 230 2.75 19.98 -3.04
N THR A 231 1.76 20.66 -3.62
CA THR A 231 0.45 20.81 -2.99
C THR A 231 -0.66 20.35 -3.92
N ILE A 232 -1.68 19.75 -3.32
CA ILE A 232 -3.01 19.58 -3.91
C ILE A 232 -3.95 20.37 -3.00
N PRO A 233 -4.55 21.48 -3.47
CA PRO A 233 -5.36 22.37 -2.65
C PRO A 233 -6.39 21.62 -1.80
N ASP A 234 -6.48 21.99 -0.53
CA ASP A 234 -7.39 21.40 0.47
C ASP A 234 -7.28 19.86 0.64
N ALA A 235 -6.15 19.26 0.28
CA ALA A 235 -5.97 17.81 0.33
C ALA A 235 -4.57 17.34 0.76
N VAL A 236 -3.50 17.84 0.13
CA VAL A 236 -2.13 17.33 0.31
C VAL A 236 -1.14 18.49 0.28
N SER A 237 -0.15 18.45 1.18
CA SER A 237 1.04 19.29 1.16
C SER A 237 2.25 18.42 1.47
N LEU A 238 3.25 18.43 0.59
CA LEU A 238 4.51 17.70 0.73
C LEU A 238 5.65 18.71 0.59
N GLY A 239 6.43 18.92 1.65
CA GLY A 239 7.63 19.76 1.66
C GLY A 239 8.87 18.89 1.54
N PHE A 240 9.63 19.09 0.48
CA PHE A 240 10.88 18.42 0.19
C PHE A 240 12.04 19.35 0.50
N TYR A 241 13.06 18.84 1.19
CA TYR A 241 14.28 19.57 1.50
C TYR A 241 15.50 18.70 1.19
N SER A 242 16.47 19.25 0.47
CA SER A 242 17.78 18.62 0.25
C SER A 242 18.88 19.68 0.14
N THR A 243 20.10 19.30 0.51
CA THR A 243 21.31 20.13 0.36
C THR A 243 22.20 19.64 -0.78
N ASP A 244 21.71 18.72 -1.62
CA ASP A 244 22.42 18.24 -2.81
C ASP A 244 21.44 17.89 -3.94
N PHE A 245 21.90 17.93 -5.19
CA PHE A 245 21.08 17.52 -6.35
C PHE A 245 21.10 16.02 -6.60
N THR A 246 21.90 15.27 -5.83
CA THR A 246 21.95 13.80 -5.96
C THR A 246 20.73 13.13 -5.33
N PHE A 247 19.96 13.87 -4.51
CA PHE A 247 18.85 13.36 -3.72
C PHE A 247 19.25 12.12 -2.92
N ASN A 248 20.52 12.07 -2.51
CA ASN A 248 21.00 10.99 -1.64
C ASN A 248 20.48 11.21 -0.22
N ASN A 249 20.52 12.45 0.24
CA ASN A 249 20.00 12.82 1.55
C ASN A 249 18.93 13.91 1.38
N PHE A 250 17.71 13.57 1.74
CA PHE A 250 16.60 14.50 1.66
C PHE A 250 15.55 14.16 2.72
N GLU A 251 14.74 15.15 3.03
CA GLU A 251 13.64 15.05 3.97
C GLU A 251 12.33 15.39 3.26
N ILE A 252 11.27 14.68 3.63
CA ILE A 252 9.90 14.97 3.22
C ILE A 252 9.07 15.21 4.48
N ASP A 253 8.69 16.45 4.73
CA ASP A 253 7.60 16.79 5.65
C ASP A 253 6.26 16.72 4.90
N TYR A 254 5.21 16.19 5.52
CA TYR A 254 3.91 16.12 4.87
C TYR A 254 2.74 16.46 5.79
N GLU A 255 1.71 17.05 5.18
CA GLU A 255 0.39 17.26 5.76
C GLU A 255 -0.67 16.80 4.75
N ILE A 256 -1.39 15.73 5.10
CA ILE A 256 -2.43 15.12 4.28
C ILE A 256 -3.76 15.33 4.99
N LYS A 257 -4.57 16.24 4.46
CA LYS A 257 -5.95 16.52 4.92
C LYS A 257 -6.97 15.53 4.35
N LYS A 258 -6.65 14.89 3.23
CA LYS A 258 -7.49 13.89 2.56
C LYS A 258 -6.65 12.70 2.11
N LEU A 259 -6.52 11.69 2.98
CA LEU A 259 -5.77 10.46 2.70
C LEU A 259 -6.23 9.74 1.44
N GLU A 260 -7.52 9.78 1.11
CA GLU A 260 -8.05 9.20 -0.13
C GLU A 260 -7.39 9.82 -1.38
N LYS A 261 -7.26 11.15 -1.41
CA LYS A 261 -6.67 11.88 -2.53
C LYS A 261 -5.18 11.57 -2.64
N PHE A 262 -4.46 11.59 -1.51
CA PHE A 262 -3.05 11.22 -1.46
C PHE A 262 -2.83 9.77 -1.94
N TYR A 263 -3.60 8.83 -1.41
CA TYR A 263 -3.51 7.42 -1.78
C TYR A 263 -3.72 7.21 -3.28
N ASN A 264 -4.78 7.77 -3.84
CA ASN A 264 -5.12 7.58 -5.25
C ASN A 264 -4.09 8.19 -6.21
N VAL A 265 -3.43 9.28 -5.83
CA VAL A 265 -2.43 9.96 -6.66
C VAL A 265 -1.04 9.35 -6.50
N PHE A 266 -0.58 9.12 -5.26
CA PHE A 266 0.82 8.83 -4.98
C PHE A 266 1.12 7.38 -4.57
N LEU A 267 0.17 6.67 -3.93
CA LEU A 267 0.46 5.35 -3.32
C LEU A 267 -0.24 4.16 -3.99
N LYS A 268 -1.34 4.38 -4.71
CA LYS A 268 -2.19 3.31 -5.21
C LYS A 268 -1.41 2.31 -6.08
N SER A 269 -0.64 2.79 -7.06
CA SER A 269 0.17 1.97 -7.96
C SER A 269 1.13 1.06 -7.18
N TYR A 270 1.85 1.62 -6.21
CA TYR A 270 2.80 0.89 -5.37
C TYR A 270 2.10 -0.14 -4.46
N MET A 271 0.99 0.24 -3.84
CA MET A 271 0.23 -0.65 -2.95
C MET A 271 -0.38 -1.85 -3.69
N GLU A 272 -0.78 -1.66 -4.96
CA GLU A 272 -1.28 -2.76 -5.79
C GLU A 272 -0.18 -3.77 -6.15
N ILE A 273 1.07 -3.32 -6.34
CA ILE A 273 2.25 -4.19 -6.54
C ILE A 273 2.49 -5.07 -5.30
N LEU A 274 2.33 -4.49 -4.10
CA LEU A 274 2.40 -5.23 -2.83
C LEU A 274 1.19 -6.15 -2.57
N GLY A 275 0.25 -6.24 -3.52
CA GLY A 275 -0.94 -7.09 -3.40
C GLY A 275 -2.06 -6.51 -2.53
N VAL A 276 -1.97 -5.21 -2.18
CA VAL A 276 -3.04 -4.46 -1.52
C VAL A 276 -3.93 -3.82 -2.58
N LYS A 277 -4.87 -4.62 -3.08
CA LYS A 277 -5.85 -4.19 -4.09
C LYS A 277 -7.14 -3.72 -3.44
N SER A 278 -7.76 -2.70 -4.02
CA SER A 278 -9.07 -2.18 -3.60
C SER A 278 -9.10 -1.70 -2.14
N LEU A 279 -8.01 -1.10 -1.66
CA LEU A 279 -8.00 -0.41 -0.36
C LEU A 279 -8.84 0.86 -0.47
N ARG A 280 -9.82 0.98 0.42
CA ARG A 280 -10.48 2.26 0.71
C ARG A 280 -9.79 2.87 1.91
N ILE A 281 -9.41 4.14 1.81
CA ILE A 281 -8.76 4.88 2.89
C ILE A 281 -9.25 6.31 2.90
N GLU A 282 -9.65 6.80 4.07
CA GLU A 282 -10.13 8.16 4.32
C GLU A 282 -9.56 8.64 5.65
N GLY A 283 -9.48 9.95 5.87
CA GLY A 283 -8.89 10.54 7.08
C GLY A 283 -7.71 11.45 6.78
N GLN A 284 -6.90 11.69 7.81
CA GLN A 284 -5.81 12.66 7.80
C GLN A 284 -4.52 12.04 8.31
N SER A 285 -3.37 12.56 7.85
CA SER A 285 -2.06 12.18 8.37
C SER A 285 -1.07 13.31 8.20
N ASN A 286 -0.18 13.50 9.17
CA ASN A 286 0.95 14.40 9.06
C ASN A 286 2.22 13.67 9.50
N GLY A 287 3.39 14.13 9.09
CA GLY A 287 4.61 13.49 9.49
C GLY A 287 5.84 13.90 8.71
N ARG A 288 6.88 13.08 8.85
CA ARG A 288 8.19 13.30 8.26
C ARG A 288 8.81 11.98 7.82
N VAL A 289 9.52 12.01 6.71
CA VAL A 289 10.35 10.91 6.22
C VAL A 289 11.75 11.44 5.91
N GLU A 290 12.76 10.80 6.47
CA GLU A 290 14.16 11.14 6.21
C GLU A 290 14.79 10.04 5.36
N PHE A 291 15.55 10.44 4.35
CA PHE A 291 16.26 9.54 3.45
C PHE A 291 17.77 9.74 3.58
N THR A 292 18.52 8.64 3.50
CA THR A 292 19.98 8.64 3.49
C THR A 292 20.50 7.66 2.44
N ASN A 293 21.36 8.14 1.54
CA ASN A 293 21.79 7.44 0.33
C ASN A 293 20.63 6.89 -0.52
N GLY A 294 19.53 7.66 -0.63
CA GLY A 294 18.35 7.30 -1.42
C GLY A 294 17.42 6.27 -0.77
N TRP A 295 17.71 5.80 0.45
CA TRP A 295 16.87 4.86 1.18
C TRP A 295 16.21 5.53 2.40
N PRO A 296 14.96 5.17 2.75
CA PRO A 296 14.34 5.64 3.99
C PRO A 296 15.22 5.27 5.21
N GLU A 297 15.52 6.26 6.04
CA GLU A 297 16.29 6.13 7.27
C GLU A 297 15.37 6.24 8.49
N SER A 298 14.41 7.18 8.46
CA SER A 298 13.42 7.36 9.52
C SER A 298 12.05 7.77 8.97
N PHE A 299 11.01 7.39 9.70
CA PHE A 299 9.62 7.73 9.41
C PHE A 299 8.89 8.04 10.71
N HIS A 300 8.18 9.17 10.71
CA HIS A 300 7.25 9.56 11.75
C HIS A 300 5.93 9.94 11.11
N ALA A 301 4.82 9.41 11.63
CA ALA A 301 3.49 9.74 11.15
C ALA A 301 2.49 9.84 12.29
N GLU A 302 1.70 10.89 12.30
CA GLU A 302 0.43 10.94 13.01
C GLU A 302 -0.68 10.45 12.08
N ILE A 303 -1.51 9.55 12.59
CA ILE A 303 -2.72 9.05 11.95
C ILE A 303 -3.90 9.66 12.69
N ILE A 304 -4.80 10.32 11.95
CA ILE A 304 -5.89 11.10 12.53
C ILE A 304 -7.20 10.70 11.85
N GLU A 305 -8.18 10.28 12.66
CA GLU A 305 -9.55 9.94 12.27
C GLU A 305 -9.63 9.08 10.99
N THR A 306 -8.77 8.07 10.89
CA THR A 306 -8.58 7.32 9.65
C THR A 306 -9.52 6.13 9.55
N TYR A 307 -10.16 5.99 8.39
CA TYR A 307 -10.93 4.81 8.01
C TYR A 307 -10.15 3.98 7.00
N ILE A 308 -10.12 2.66 7.18
CA ILE A 308 -9.60 1.73 6.17
C ILE A 308 -10.59 0.61 5.90
N ALA A 309 -10.68 0.14 4.65
CA ALA A 309 -11.41 -1.07 4.32
C ALA A 309 -10.79 -1.85 3.17
N MET A 310 -10.77 -3.18 3.33
CA MET A 310 -10.40 -4.17 2.31
C MET A 310 -11.44 -5.29 2.33
N GLU A 311 -12.53 -5.12 1.58
CA GLU A 311 -13.69 -6.02 1.60
C GLU A 311 -13.32 -7.49 1.34
N ARG A 312 -12.47 -7.75 0.33
CA ARG A 312 -12.03 -9.11 -0.03
C ARG A 312 -11.26 -9.82 1.09
N LYS A 313 -10.58 -9.06 1.95
CA LYS A 313 -9.83 -9.59 3.10
C LYS A 313 -10.64 -9.55 4.40
N LYS A 314 -11.88 -9.06 4.37
CA LYS A 314 -12.73 -8.81 5.56
C LYS A 314 -11.98 -8.00 6.62
N VAL A 315 -11.32 -6.93 6.16
CA VAL A 315 -10.62 -5.97 7.03
C VAL A 315 -11.35 -4.63 6.94
N GLU A 316 -11.65 -4.05 8.08
CA GLU A 316 -12.24 -2.71 8.20
C GLU A 316 -11.75 -2.09 9.51
N GLY A 317 -11.29 -0.86 9.50
CA GLY A 317 -10.85 -0.13 10.69
C GLY A 317 -11.51 1.24 10.72
N ASN A 318 -12.19 1.54 11.81
CA ASN A 318 -12.89 2.81 12.02
C ASN A 318 -12.17 3.65 13.07
N ASN A 319 -12.06 4.95 12.76
CA ASN A 319 -11.46 5.96 13.63
C ASN A 319 -10.08 5.57 14.15
N LEU A 320 -9.21 5.15 13.23
CA LEU A 320 -7.82 4.85 13.52
C LEU A 320 -7.08 6.15 13.87
N ASN A 321 -6.45 6.17 15.03
CA ASN A 321 -5.69 7.32 15.53
C ASN A 321 -4.39 6.84 16.18
N GLY A 322 -3.30 7.56 15.98
CA GLY A 322 -2.05 7.13 16.59
C GLY A 322 -0.82 7.84 16.08
N THR A 323 0.32 7.44 16.61
CA THR A 323 1.63 7.92 16.19
C THR A 323 2.49 6.72 15.84
N LEU A 324 3.03 6.72 14.62
CA LEU A 324 3.86 5.67 14.07
C LEU A 324 5.29 6.20 13.99
N TYR A 325 6.22 5.42 14.50
CA TYR A 325 7.65 5.65 14.37
C TYR A 325 8.30 4.41 13.76
N TRP A 326 9.16 4.64 12.77
CA TRP A 326 10.04 3.63 12.22
C TRP A 326 11.42 4.22 12.00
N GLN A 327 12.46 3.44 12.29
CA GLN A 327 13.84 3.80 11.98
C GLN A 327 14.58 2.59 11.44
N ARG A 328 15.48 2.81 10.48
CA ARG A 328 16.31 1.75 9.91
C ARG A 328 17.26 1.17 10.96
N ASN A 329 17.83 2.03 11.79
CA ASN A 329 18.69 1.62 12.91
C ASN A 329 17.85 1.16 14.11
N ASN A 330 18.46 0.39 15.03
CA ASN A 330 17.81 -0.22 16.20
C ASN A 330 17.29 0.77 17.29
N SER A 331 17.09 2.04 16.94
CA SER A 331 16.30 2.99 17.70
C SER A 331 14.91 2.44 18.00
N SER A 332 14.47 2.56 19.26
CA SER A 332 13.13 2.13 19.66
C SER A 332 12.30 3.33 20.11
N HIS A 333 11.63 3.96 19.16
CA HIS A 333 10.52 4.87 19.47
C HIS A 333 9.24 4.05 19.50
N ARG A 334 8.50 4.15 20.60
CA ARG A 334 7.25 3.43 20.78
C ARG A 334 6.15 4.11 19.94
N SER A 335 5.60 3.35 19.01
CA SER A 335 4.39 3.68 18.27
C SER A 335 3.16 3.32 19.07
N ILE A 336 2.06 4.03 18.84
CA ILE A 336 0.75 3.78 19.44
C ILE A 336 -0.29 3.84 18.33
N LEU A 337 -1.20 2.86 18.28
CA LEU A 337 -2.35 2.88 17.40
C LEU A 337 -3.61 2.55 18.19
N ARG A 338 -4.66 3.36 18.02
CA ARG A 338 -5.98 3.25 18.64
C ARG A 338 -7.04 3.15 17.56
N TRP A 339 -8.16 2.52 17.89
CA TRP A 339 -9.33 2.45 17.03
C TRP A 339 -10.60 2.37 17.87
N ASP A 340 -11.73 2.72 17.26
CA ASP A 340 -13.05 2.54 17.87
C ASP A 340 -13.59 1.14 17.58
N ASP A 341 -13.50 0.71 16.32
CA ASP A 341 -13.93 -0.61 15.85
C ASP A 341 -12.97 -1.14 14.78
N LEU A 342 -12.57 -2.39 14.91
CA LEU A 342 -11.70 -3.07 13.95
C LEU A 342 -12.28 -4.43 13.61
N LEU A 343 -12.47 -4.71 12.33
CA LEU A 343 -12.77 -6.03 11.79
C LEU A 343 -11.47 -6.60 11.21
N LEU A 344 -11.00 -7.73 11.74
CA LEU A 344 -9.80 -8.39 11.23
C LEU A 344 -10.10 -9.85 10.88
N ALA A 345 -9.96 -10.22 9.60
CA ALA A 345 -10.30 -11.54 9.09
C ALA A 345 -11.75 -11.98 9.44
N GLY A 346 -12.66 -11.02 9.56
CA GLY A 346 -14.05 -11.24 9.97
C GLY A 346 -14.31 -11.28 11.49
N MET A 347 -13.26 -11.21 12.32
CA MET A 347 -13.39 -11.13 13.78
C MET A 347 -13.54 -9.66 14.22
N PRO A 348 -14.61 -9.31 14.95
CA PRO A 348 -14.79 -7.98 15.48
C PRO A 348 -13.93 -7.77 16.73
N ILE A 349 -13.15 -6.70 16.70
CA ILE A 349 -12.28 -6.22 17.75
C ILE A 349 -12.84 -4.87 18.20
N LYS A 350 -13.18 -4.76 19.48
CA LYS A 350 -13.75 -3.54 20.06
C LYS A 350 -12.68 -2.46 20.21
N THR A 351 -13.09 -1.29 20.68
CA THR A 351 -12.22 -0.15 21.00
C THR A 351 -11.01 -0.60 21.82
N SER A 352 -9.82 -0.35 21.30
CA SER A 352 -8.57 -0.77 21.93
C SER A 352 -7.40 0.09 21.47
N GLU A 353 -6.27 -0.09 22.16
CA GLU A 353 -4.97 0.49 21.82
C GLU A 353 -3.94 -0.64 21.69
N ILE A 354 -2.97 -0.46 20.80
CA ILE A 354 -1.73 -1.23 20.78
C ILE A 354 -0.53 -0.30 20.84
N GLY A 355 0.51 -0.73 21.55
CA GLY A 355 1.85 -0.16 21.46
C GLY A 355 2.79 -1.14 20.79
N PHE A 356 3.70 -0.62 19.97
CA PHE A 356 4.72 -1.42 19.30
C PHE A 356 5.96 -0.60 18.98
N VAL A 357 7.07 -1.28 18.70
CA VAL A 357 8.28 -0.69 18.14
C VAL A 357 8.47 -1.24 16.73
N ALA A 358 8.72 -0.36 15.76
CA ALA A 358 9.07 -0.74 14.41
C ALA A 358 10.50 -0.25 14.10
N ASN A 359 11.37 -1.16 13.71
CA ASN A 359 12.73 -0.84 13.28
C ASN A 359 13.25 -1.84 12.26
N ASP A 360 14.11 -1.38 11.35
CA ASP A 360 14.62 -2.20 10.25
C ASP A 360 13.44 -2.93 9.54
N GLU A 361 13.46 -4.26 9.47
CA GLU A 361 12.34 -5.04 8.92
C GLU A 361 11.45 -5.70 10.00
N ASN A 362 11.47 -5.20 11.24
CA ASN A 362 10.78 -5.78 12.39
C ASN A 362 9.66 -4.88 12.93
N ILE A 363 8.57 -5.50 13.37
CA ILE A 363 7.56 -4.87 14.24
C ILE A 363 7.39 -5.77 15.46
N ILE A 364 7.59 -5.20 16.64
CA ILE A 364 7.46 -5.90 17.93
C ILE A 364 6.36 -5.22 18.74
N LEU A 365 5.28 -5.94 19.01
CA LEU A 365 4.18 -5.48 19.87
C LEU A 365 4.60 -5.51 21.34
N ASP A 366 4.04 -4.61 22.15
CA ASP A 366 4.21 -4.64 23.60
C ASP A 366 3.74 -5.96 24.20
N GLU A 367 4.50 -6.48 25.16
CA GLU A 367 4.17 -7.72 25.86
C GLU A 367 2.88 -7.57 26.70
N ASN A 368 2.13 -8.66 26.83
CA ASN A 368 0.86 -8.73 27.56
C ASN A 368 -0.22 -7.75 27.04
N THR A 369 -0.23 -7.49 25.73
CA THR A 369 -1.25 -6.65 25.09
C THR A 369 -2.58 -7.38 25.08
N VAL A 370 -3.63 -6.78 25.66
CA VAL A 370 -4.98 -7.37 25.73
C VAL A 370 -5.86 -6.79 24.62
N ILE A 371 -6.33 -7.64 23.72
CA ILE A 371 -7.20 -7.26 22.60
C ILE A 371 -8.62 -7.78 22.84
N PRO A 372 -9.63 -6.91 22.99
CA PRO A 372 -11.02 -7.35 23.20
C PRO A 372 -11.64 -7.85 21.90
N VAL A 373 -11.92 -9.15 21.82
CA VAL A 373 -12.48 -9.81 20.64
C VAL A 373 -13.82 -10.45 20.99
N PHE A 374 -14.87 -10.12 20.24
CA PHE A 374 -16.26 -10.48 20.60
C PHE A 374 -16.63 -10.07 22.04
N ASP A 375 -16.86 -11.05 22.93
CA ASP A 375 -17.20 -10.89 24.34
C ASP A 375 -16.08 -11.34 25.30
N GLY A 376 -14.94 -11.76 24.78
CA GLY A 376 -13.73 -12.13 25.53
C GLY A 376 -12.52 -11.31 25.09
N ASN A 377 -11.32 -11.83 25.38
CA ASN A 377 -10.05 -11.17 25.06
C ASN A 377 -9.03 -12.14 24.47
N ILE A 378 -8.13 -11.62 23.66
CA ILE A 378 -6.88 -12.27 23.27
C ILE A 378 -5.74 -11.54 23.99
N VAL A 379 -5.03 -12.23 24.87
CA VAL A 379 -3.83 -11.73 25.53
C VAL A 379 -2.63 -12.11 24.68
N ILE A 380 -1.94 -11.11 24.16
CA ILE A 380 -0.75 -11.28 23.31
C ILE A 380 0.48 -11.12 24.18
N ASN A 381 1.13 -12.23 24.51
CA ASN A 381 2.36 -12.24 25.31
C ASN A 381 3.56 -11.82 24.46
N ARG A 382 3.58 -12.25 23.19
CA ARG A 382 4.59 -11.89 22.21
C ARG A 382 3.96 -11.82 20.83
N LEU A 383 4.23 -10.74 20.10
CA LEU A 383 4.01 -10.67 18.66
C LEU A 383 5.19 -9.96 18.01
N LYS A 384 5.92 -10.69 17.16
CA LYS A 384 6.99 -10.17 16.32
C LYS A 384 6.68 -10.48 14.87
N LEU A 385 6.68 -9.43 14.05
CA LEU A 385 6.67 -9.53 12.59
C LEU A 385 8.09 -9.25 12.10
N GLU A 386 8.57 -10.04 11.14
CA GLU A 386 9.87 -9.86 10.50
C GLU A 386 9.70 -9.85 8.99
N LYS A 387 10.60 -9.17 8.28
CA LYS A 387 10.57 -9.00 6.81
C LYS A 387 9.32 -8.27 6.34
N ILE A 388 8.94 -7.19 7.03
CA ILE A 388 7.68 -6.45 6.77
C ILE A 388 7.58 -5.83 5.36
N PHE A 389 8.71 -5.61 4.69
CA PHE A 389 8.77 -5.14 3.30
C PHE A 389 8.76 -6.28 2.27
N ASN A 390 8.65 -7.55 2.70
CA ASN A 390 8.58 -8.72 1.84
C ASN A 390 7.15 -9.30 1.83
N PRO A 391 6.65 -9.79 0.67
CA PRO A 391 5.37 -10.48 0.60
C PRO A 391 5.25 -11.72 1.53
N LEU A 392 6.39 -12.34 1.89
CA LEU A 392 6.48 -13.53 2.74
C LEU A 392 6.87 -13.19 4.20
N ILE A 393 6.12 -12.29 4.84
CA ILE A 393 6.30 -11.87 6.25
C ILE A 393 6.38 -13.09 7.18
N SER A 394 7.35 -13.09 8.09
CA SER A 394 7.44 -14.07 9.19
C SER A 394 6.70 -13.57 10.43
N ILE A 395 6.08 -14.47 11.18
CA ILE A 395 5.32 -14.15 12.40
C ILE A 395 5.80 -15.06 13.53
N ASP A 396 6.14 -14.48 14.68
CA ASP A 396 6.30 -15.19 15.96
C ASP A 396 5.24 -14.65 16.93
N PHE A 397 4.33 -15.50 17.36
CA PHE A 397 3.19 -15.16 18.20
C PHE A 397 3.07 -16.11 19.39
N ASP A 398 2.89 -15.57 20.57
CA ASP A 398 2.54 -16.30 21.79
C ASP A 398 1.41 -15.57 22.50
N GLY A 399 0.41 -16.30 22.94
CA GLY A 399 -0.74 -15.68 23.60
C GLY A 399 -1.73 -16.65 24.21
N GLU A 400 -2.76 -16.06 24.81
CA GLU A 400 -3.87 -16.75 25.44
C GLU A 400 -5.18 -16.18 24.91
N VAL A 401 -6.17 -17.05 24.73
CA VAL A 401 -7.54 -16.68 24.42
C VAL A 401 -8.34 -16.85 25.70
N GLU A 402 -8.77 -15.74 26.28
CA GLU A 402 -9.76 -15.75 27.35
C GLU A 402 -11.12 -16.24 26.81
N PRO A 403 -12.04 -16.75 27.65
CA PRO A 403 -13.30 -17.31 27.17
C PRO A 403 -14.08 -16.39 26.22
N ILE A 404 -14.25 -16.82 24.97
CA ILE A 404 -15.09 -16.18 23.95
C ILE A 404 -16.30 -17.09 23.67
N SER A 405 -17.50 -16.52 23.56
CA SER A 405 -18.71 -17.28 23.25
C SER A 405 -18.66 -17.91 21.86
N LEU A 406 -18.85 -19.23 21.80
CA LEU A 406 -18.96 -19.98 20.55
C LEU A 406 -20.19 -19.56 19.74
N GLU A 407 -21.26 -19.13 20.41
CA GLU A 407 -22.47 -18.64 19.77
C GLU A 407 -22.14 -17.45 18.86
N LEU A 408 -21.38 -16.47 19.36
CA LEU A 408 -20.99 -15.27 18.61
C LEU A 408 -20.04 -15.60 17.46
N ILE A 409 -19.06 -16.48 17.69
CA ILE A 409 -18.12 -16.91 16.65
C ILE A 409 -18.87 -17.64 15.53
N THR A 410 -19.70 -18.62 15.89
CA THR A 410 -20.40 -19.45 14.90
C THR A 410 -21.43 -18.67 14.11
N GLU A 411 -22.19 -17.78 14.75
CA GLU A 411 -23.11 -16.86 14.07
C GLU A 411 -22.36 -15.98 13.07
N LYS A 412 -21.24 -15.36 13.49
CA LYS A 412 -20.44 -14.47 12.63
C LYS A 412 -19.82 -15.21 11.44
N MET A 413 -19.43 -16.47 11.62
CA MET A 413 -18.82 -17.30 10.60
C MET A 413 -19.85 -18.01 9.69
N GLY A 414 -21.15 -17.90 9.97
CA GLY A 414 -22.21 -18.60 9.24
C GLY A 414 -22.19 -20.11 9.48
N TRP A 415 -21.68 -20.54 10.62
CA TRP A 415 -21.65 -21.94 11.06
C TRP A 415 -22.90 -22.27 11.89
N PRO A 416 -23.24 -23.57 12.08
CA PRO A 416 -24.28 -23.96 13.02
C PRO A 416 -24.02 -23.36 14.41
N ILE A 417 -25.04 -22.77 15.01
CA ILE A 417 -24.92 -22.04 16.29
C ILE A 417 -24.51 -23.02 17.39
N MET A 418 -23.27 -22.88 17.87
CA MET A 418 -22.71 -23.74 18.93
C MET A 418 -22.79 -23.05 20.26
N LYS A 419 -23.18 -23.81 21.30
CA LYS A 419 -23.24 -23.27 22.66
C LYS A 419 -21.96 -23.46 23.46
N GLY A 420 -21.65 -22.49 24.32
CA GLY A 420 -20.52 -22.53 25.26
C GLY A 420 -19.43 -21.54 24.89
N SER A 421 -18.24 -21.70 25.48
CA SER A 421 -17.11 -20.81 25.21
C SER A 421 -15.91 -21.58 24.68
N ILE A 422 -15.02 -20.88 23.99
CA ILE A 422 -13.67 -21.32 23.66
C ILE A 422 -12.66 -20.45 24.39
N SER A 423 -11.69 -21.08 25.05
CA SER A 423 -10.51 -20.43 25.65
C SER A 423 -9.30 -21.32 25.49
N GLY A 424 -8.09 -20.80 25.71
CA GLY A 424 -6.90 -21.64 25.67
C GLY A 424 -5.58 -20.91 25.43
N ASN A 425 -4.48 -21.65 25.55
CA ASN A 425 -3.13 -21.15 25.36
C ASN A 425 -2.64 -21.45 23.94
N ILE A 426 -2.04 -20.46 23.27
CA ILE A 426 -1.45 -20.57 21.94
C ILE A 426 0.09 -20.47 22.07
N PRO A 427 0.80 -21.60 22.23
CA PRO A 427 2.23 -21.57 22.51
C PRO A 427 3.07 -21.42 21.24
N GLY A 428 3.82 -20.31 21.14
CA GLY A 428 4.87 -20.11 20.13
C GLY A 428 4.45 -20.46 18.71
N LEU A 429 3.38 -19.85 18.21
CA LEU A 429 2.98 -19.89 16.80
C LEU A 429 4.09 -19.23 15.97
N LYS A 430 4.63 -19.97 15.01
CA LYS A 430 5.61 -19.47 14.04
C LYS A 430 5.09 -19.63 12.63
N LYS A 431 5.03 -18.52 11.89
CA LYS A 431 4.84 -18.51 10.44
C LYS A 431 6.19 -18.21 9.79
N VAL A 432 6.66 -19.15 8.96
CA VAL A 432 7.83 -18.95 8.09
C VAL A 432 7.38 -19.26 6.68
N GLU A 433 7.54 -18.28 5.78
CA GLU A 433 7.00 -18.34 4.42
C GLU A 433 5.49 -18.67 4.41
N ASN A 434 5.13 -19.88 3.94
CA ASN A 434 3.76 -20.37 3.79
C ASN A 434 3.38 -21.43 4.84
N THR A 435 4.25 -21.71 5.80
CA THR A 435 4.06 -22.75 6.81
C THR A 435 3.87 -22.13 8.18
N ILE A 436 2.85 -22.61 8.90
CA ILE A 436 2.56 -22.23 10.29
C ILE A 436 2.73 -23.47 11.16
N THR A 437 3.50 -23.33 12.23
CA THR A 437 3.77 -24.36 13.25
C THR A 437 3.62 -23.79 14.65
N PHE A 438 3.59 -24.65 15.66
CA PHE A 438 3.46 -24.29 17.08
C PHE A 438 4.57 -24.99 17.86
N ASP A 439 5.21 -24.30 18.82
CA ASP A 439 6.31 -24.85 19.61
C ASP A 439 5.84 -25.85 20.68
N GLY A 440 4.53 -25.91 20.97
CA GLY A 440 3.95 -26.75 22.03
C GLY A 440 2.57 -27.31 21.70
N LEU A 441 1.89 -27.79 22.76
CA LEU A 441 0.51 -28.28 22.66
C LEU A 441 -0.46 -27.10 22.70
N LEU A 442 -1.33 -26.99 21.70
CA LEU A 442 -2.44 -26.04 21.73
C LEU A 442 -3.51 -26.61 22.68
N GLU A 443 -3.68 -25.97 23.83
CA GLU A 443 -4.62 -26.38 24.87
C GLU A 443 -5.84 -25.48 24.80
N LEU A 444 -7.00 -26.07 24.52
CA LEU A 444 -8.26 -25.38 24.39
C LEU A 444 -9.28 -25.94 25.38
N GLN A 445 -10.15 -25.10 25.89
CA GLN A 445 -11.38 -25.52 26.57
C GLN A 445 -12.55 -25.20 25.66
N ALA A 446 -13.38 -26.21 25.38
CA ALA A 446 -14.60 -26.05 24.60
C ALA A 446 -15.62 -27.09 25.03
N PHE A 447 -16.92 -26.75 24.94
CA PHE A 447 -18.01 -27.64 25.34
C PHE A 447 -17.86 -28.22 26.77
N ASP A 448 -17.38 -27.42 27.72
CA ASP A 448 -17.08 -27.80 29.12
C ASP A 448 -16.01 -28.89 29.31
N GLY A 449 -15.22 -29.19 28.30
CA GLY A 449 -14.12 -30.13 28.41
C GLY A 449 -12.81 -29.58 27.83
N GLU A 450 -11.79 -30.41 27.91
CA GLU A 450 -10.42 -30.10 27.51
C GLU A 450 -10.15 -30.68 26.12
N ILE A 451 -9.55 -29.89 25.23
CA ILE A 451 -9.08 -30.29 23.92
C ILE A 451 -7.59 -29.95 23.83
N THR A 452 -6.75 -30.91 23.49
CA THR A 452 -5.31 -30.71 23.31
C THR A 452 -4.95 -31.07 21.88
N VAL A 453 -4.32 -30.15 21.16
CA VAL A 453 -3.87 -30.37 19.78
C VAL A 453 -2.35 -30.37 19.75
N ALA A 454 -1.78 -31.50 19.33
CA ALA A 454 -0.35 -31.70 19.13
C ALA A 454 -0.02 -31.69 17.63
N ASN A 455 1.25 -31.41 17.30
CA ASN A 455 1.77 -31.47 15.93
C ASN A 455 0.95 -30.64 14.92
N LEU A 456 0.32 -29.56 15.38
CA LEU A 456 -0.47 -28.69 14.52
C LEU A 456 0.45 -28.00 13.52
N SER A 457 0.20 -28.22 12.24
CA SER A 457 0.88 -27.55 11.16
C SER A 457 -0.09 -27.20 10.05
N MET A 458 0.12 -26.04 9.45
CA MET A 458 -0.71 -25.55 8.37
C MET A 458 0.19 -25.02 7.25
N GLU A 459 -0.06 -25.45 6.02
CA GLU A 459 0.72 -25.09 4.84
C GLU A 459 -0.20 -24.46 3.79
N ARG A 460 0.18 -23.31 3.23
CA ARG A 460 -0.56 -22.59 2.19
C ARG A 460 -2.03 -22.32 2.55
N LEU A 461 -2.33 -21.90 3.78
CA LEU A 461 -3.72 -21.64 4.25
C LEU A 461 -4.54 -20.74 3.34
N PHE A 462 -3.89 -19.74 2.73
CA PHE A 462 -4.52 -18.77 1.83
C PHE A 462 -4.24 -19.05 0.34
N GLY A 463 -3.66 -20.22 0.02
CA GLY A 463 -3.35 -20.65 -1.33
C GLY A 463 -4.40 -21.61 -1.91
N ILE A 464 -4.13 -22.10 -3.12
CA ILE A 464 -5.04 -22.99 -3.88
C ILE A 464 -5.15 -24.41 -3.32
N ALA A 465 -4.21 -24.84 -2.47
CA ALA A 465 -4.14 -26.20 -1.92
C ALA A 465 -3.66 -26.16 -0.45
N PRO A 466 -4.52 -25.73 0.48
CA PRO A 466 -4.19 -25.70 1.90
C PRO A 466 -4.08 -27.11 2.45
N VAL A 467 -3.12 -27.32 3.34
CA VAL A 467 -2.93 -28.58 4.06
C VAL A 467 -2.89 -28.29 5.56
N ILE A 468 -3.67 -29.03 6.34
CA ILE A 468 -3.67 -28.96 7.80
C ILE A 468 -3.35 -30.35 8.33
N ALA A 469 -2.41 -30.47 9.25
CA ALA A 469 -2.11 -31.71 9.95
C ALA A 469 -2.09 -31.49 11.47
N ALA A 470 -2.60 -32.46 12.23
CA ALA A 470 -2.67 -32.39 13.69
C ALA A 470 -2.95 -33.77 14.32
N ASP A 471 -2.68 -33.87 15.63
CA ASP A 471 -3.19 -34.91 16.51
C ASP A 471 -4.05 -34.24 17.59
N VAL A 472 -5.31 -34.62 17.70
CA VAL A 472 -6.26 -34.02 18.66
C VAL A 472 -6.58 -35.03 19.74
N ASN A 473 -6.51 -34.64 21.01
CA ASN A 473 -7.04 -35.38 22.13
C ASN A 473 -8.10 -34.55 22.82
N PHE A 474 -9.13 -35.17 23.35
CA PHE A 474 -10.16 -34.46 24.11
C PHE A 474 -10.68 -35.29 25.27
N LYS A 475 -11.07 -34.59 26.33
CA LYS A 475 -11.50 -35.20 27.59
C LYS A 475 -12.67 -34.43 28.18
N ASP A 476 -13.59 -35.17 28.75
CA ASP A 476 -14.76 -34.66 29.48
C ASP A 476 -15.60 -33.66 28.68
N LEU A 477 -15.64 -33.78 27.34
CA LEU A 477 -16.51 -32.94 26.51
C LEU A 477 -17.98 -33.24 26.80
N ASN A 478 -18.80 -32.20 26.92
CA ASN A 478 -20.22 -32.31 27.19
C ASN A 478 -21.00 -32.67 25.91
N LEU A 479 -21.44 -33.93 25.84
CA LEU A 479 -22.13 -34.46 24.67
C LEU A 479 -23.46 -33.76 24.38
N GLN A 480 -24.13 -33.24 25.42
CA GLN A 480 -25.39 -32.50 25.25
C GLN A 480 -25.12 -31.19 24.50
N LYS A 481 -24.06 -30.46 24.85
CA LYS A 481 -23.68 -29.22 24.17
C LYS A 481 -23.31 -29.48 22.71
N ILE A 482 -22.51 -30.51 22.45
CA ILE A 482 -22.12 -30.92 21.09
C ILE A 482 -23.36 -31.29 20.25
N THR A 483 -24.24 -32.14 20.79
CA THR A 483 -25.39 -32.66 20.02
C THR A 483 -26.54 -31.68 19.89
N SER A 484 -26.67 -30.72 20.82
CA SER A 484 -27.72 -29.68 20.75
C SER A 484 -27.52 -28.66 19.63
N THR A 485 -26.30 -28.56 19.08
CA THR A 485 -25.96 -27.66 17.96
C THR A 485 -26.65 -28.09 16.66
N PHE A 486 -26.92 -29.38 16.53
CA PHE A 486 -27.49 -29.99 15.33
C PHE A 486 -28.89 -30.53 15.64
N ASP A 487 -29.78 -30.55 14.66
CA ASP A 487 -31.14 -31.13 14.79
C ASP A 487 -31.12 -32.68 14.89
N PHE A 488 -29.96 -33.23 15.26
CA PHE A 488 -29.67 -34.64 15.41
C PHE A 488 -30.42 -35.28 16.58
N GLY A 489 -30.89 -34.50 17.55
CA GLY A 489 -31.51 -34.99 18.78
C GLY A 489 -30.52 -35.02 19.95
N GLU A 490 -31.06 -35.02 21.17
CA GLU A 490 -30.27 -34.87 22.39
C GLU A 490 -29.58 -36.17 22.82
N ILE A 491 -28.27 -36.09 23.09
CA ILE A 491 -27.50 -37.14 23.76
C ILE A 491 -26.73 -36.52 24.93
N THR A 492 -26.99 -36.97 26.15
CA THR A 492 -26.36 -36.45 27.36
C THR A 492 -25.26 -37.38 27.85
N GLY A 493 -24.20 -36.82 28.44
CA GLY A 493 -23.05 -37.57 28.95
C GLY A 493 -21.75 -36.79 28.75
N LEU A 494 -20.65 -37.31 29.29
CA LEU A 494 -19.31 -36.82 28.99
C LEU A 494 -18.62 -37.78 28.03
N VAL A 495 -17.79 -37.26 27.13
CA VAL A 495 -16.99 -38.08 26.21
C VAL A 495 -15.52 -37.72 26.27
N LYS A 496 -14.67 -38.72 26.00
CA LYS A 496 -13.23 -38.54 25.76
C LYS A 496 -12.85 -39.25 24.47
N GLY A 497 -11.70 -38.91 23.92
CA GLY A 497 -11.26 -39.51 22.68
C GLY A 497 -10.06 -38.84 22.06
N TYR A 498 -9.83 -39.18 20.80
CA TYR A 498 -8.72 -38.66 20.02
C TYR A 498 -9.04 -38.66 18.52
N VAL A 499 -8.26 -37.89 17.77
CA VAL A 499 -8.13 -37.90 16.32
C VAL A 499 -6.64 -37.86 16.00
N ASN A 500 -6.06 -38.99 15.63
CA ASN A 500 -4.64 -39.11 15.35
C ASN A 500 -4.37 -39.05 13.84
N GLY A 501 -3.24 -38.44 13.47
CA GLY A 501 -2.77 -38.35 12.09
C GLY A 501 -3.74 -37.63 11.16
N LEU A 502 -4.51 -36.67 11.69
CA LEU A 502 -5.44 -35.84 10.92
C LEU A 502 -4.65 -35.16 9.80
N ARG A 503 -5.15 -35.29 8.58
CA ARG A 503 -4.67 -34.56 7.42
C ARG A 503 -5.88 -34.08 6.64
N ILE A 504 -5.99 -32.77 6.51
CA ILE A 504 -6.99 -32.10 5.69
C ILE A 504 -6.25 -31.50 4.50
N THR A 505 -6.70 -31.81 3.30
CA THR A 505 -6.17 -31.25 2.06
C THR A 505 -7.31 -30.59 1.30
N ASN A 506 -7.14 -29.33 0.89
CA ASN A 506 -8.17 -28.56 0.20
C ASN A 506 -9.52 -28.60 0.94
N TRP A 507 -9.48 -28.36 2.26
CA TRP A 507 -10.65 -28.36 3.16
C TRP A 507 -11.42 -29.69 3.23
N LYS A 508 -10.82 -30.79 2.78
CA LYS A 508 -11.38 -32.14 2.89
C LYS A 508 -10.47 -33.05 3.72
N PRO A 509 -11.00 -33.80 4.71
CA PRO A 509 -10.22 -34.82 5.40
C PRO A 509 -9.76 -35.92 4.44
N ASP A 510 -8.45 -36.13 4.35
CA ASP A 510 -7.81 -37.18 3.54
C ASP A 510 -7.48 -38.40 4.41
N ARG A 511 -7.01 -38.14 5.64
CA ARG A 511 -6.58 -39.17 6.59
C ARG A 511 -6.90 -38.77 8.01
N LEU A 512 -7.37 -39.73 8.81
CA LEU A 512 -7.46 -39.63 10.27
C LEU A 512 -7.68 -41.00 10.91
N GLU A 513 -7.39 -41.13 12.19
CA GLU A 513 -7.87 -42.20 13.05
C GLU A 513 -8.54 -41.58 14.28
N ALA A 514 -9.87 -41.55 14.29
CA ALA A 514 -10.68 -40.99 15.36
C ALA A 514 -11.32 -42.07 16.23
N TYR A 515 -11.42 -41.82 17.53
CA TYR A 515 -12.20 -42.64 18.46
C TYR A 515 -12.78 -41.75 19.57
N VAL A 516 -14.07 -41.92 19.85
CA VAL A 516 -14.83 -41.23 20.89
C VAL A 516 -15.47 -42.28 21.78
N GLU A 517 -15.43 -42.12 23.09
CA GLU A 517 -16.19 -42.93 24.03
C GLU A 517 -16.77 -42.13 25.20
N SER A 518 -17.91 -42.57 25.72
CA SER A 518 -18.52 -41.98 26.91
C SER A 518 -17.74 -42.31 28.19
N VAL A 519 -17.64 -41.34 29.08
CA VAL A 519 -17.06 -41.46 30.41
C VAL A 519 -18.17 -41.38 31.46
N GLY A 520 -18.20 -42.35 32.37
CA GLY A 520 -19.17 -42.37 33.45
C GLY A 520 -18.99 -41.19 34.41
N SER A 521 -20.07 -40.47 34.69
CA SER A 521 -20.10 -39.34 35.64
C SER A 521 -21.20 -39.53 36.68
N LYS A 522 -20.94 -39.12 37.93
CA LYS A 522 -21.96 -39.07 38.98
C LYS A 522 -22.89 -37.85 38.83
N LYS A 523 -22.42 -36.78 38.19
CA LYS A 523 -23.14 -35.50 38.06
C LYS A 523 -24.01 -35.44 36.81
N ILE A 524 -23.57 -36.06 35.71
CA ILE A 524 -24.22 -35.98 34.40
C ILE A 524 -24.79 -37.35 34.05
N LYS A 525 -26.10 -37.40 33.78
CA LYS A 525 -26.78 -38.62 33.35
C LYS A 525 -26.41 -38.93 31.90
N GLN A 526 -26.31 -40.22 31.59
CA GLN A 526 -26.10 -40.71 30.22
C GLN A 526 -27.44 -41.14 29.60
N THR A 527 -28.00 -40.31 28.73
CA THR A 527 -29.28 -40.54 28.07
C THR A 527 -29.22 -40.22 26.59
N ILE A 528 -30.05 -40.88 25.80
CA ILE A 528 -30.18 -40.65 24.36
C ILE A 528 -31.67 -40.51 24.00
N SER A 529 -32.01 -39.45 23.27
CA SER A 529 -33.37 -39.20 22.81
C SER A 529 -33.80 -40.16 21.69
N GLN A 530 -35.11 -40.35 21.52
CA GLN A 530 -35.63 -41.12 20.38
C GLN A 530 -35.17 -40.57 19.03
N ARG A 531 -35.20 -39.23 18.87
CA ARG A 531 -34.76 -38.56 17.64
C ARG A 531 -33.30 -38.89 17.30
N ALA A 532 -32.42 -38.89 18.31
CA ALA A 532 -31.02 -39.27 18.12
C ALA A 532 -30.86 -40.74 17.71
N ILE A 533 -31.69 -41.65 18.24
CA ILE A 533 -31.68 -43.07 17.83
C ILE A 533 -32.11 -43.23 16.38
N ASP A 534 -33.18 -42.54 15.97
CA ASP A 534 -33.71 -42.58 14.61
C ASP A 534 -32.67 -42.02 13.61
N ASN A 535 -32.04 -40.90 13.96
CA ASN A 535 -30.98 -40.29 13.16
C ASN A 535 -29.73 -41.17 13.05
N ILE A 536 -29.25 -41.75 14.16
CA ILE A 536 -28.16 -42.74 14.14
C ILE A 536 -28.51 -43.92 13.24
N SER A 537 -29.75 -44.41 13.29
CA SER A 537 -30.22 -45.55 12.46
C SER A 537 -30.34 -45.21 10.97
N SER A 538 -30.56 -43.93 10.64
CA SER A 538 -30.65 -43.44 9.26
C SER A 538 -29.29 -43.32 8.55
N ILE A 539 -28.19 -43.24 9.33
CA ILE A 539 -26.82 -43.29 8.82
C ILE A 539 -26.57 -44.72 8.34
N GLY A 540 -26.87 -44.95 7.06
CA GLY A 540 -27.10 -46.28 6.49
C GLY A 540 -26.09 -47.35 6.89
N GLY A 541 -26.61 -48.43 7.47
CA GLY A 541 -25.81 -49.54 8.00
C GLY A 541 -25.84 -49.65 9.52
N ILE A 542 -26.52 -48.74 10.23
CA ILE A 542 -26.74 -48.81 11.68
C ILE A 542 -28.22 -49.15 11.91
N GLN A 543 -28.53 -50.19 12.70
CA GLN A 543 -29.91 -50.47 13.12
C GLN A 543 -29.95 -50.53 14.64
N GLY A 544 -30.79 -49.70 15.25
CA GLY A 544 -31.22 -49.87 16.63
C GLY A 544 -32.24 -51.00 16.74
N ALA A 545 -31.99 -51.98 17.61
CA ALA A 545 -33.01 -52.97 17.97
C ALA A 545 -33.97 -52.33 18.99
N VAL A 546 -34.92 -51.53 18.52
CA VAL A 546 -35.93 -50.90 19.38
C VAL A 546 -37.25 -51.65 19.26
N SER A 547 -37.79 -52.11 20.39
CA SER A 547 -39.17 -52.62 20.37
C SER A 547 -40.10 -51.44 20.05
N ARG A 548 -40.83 -51.51 18.92
CA ARG A 548 -41.81 -50.49 18.50
C ARG A 548 -42.87 -50.20 19.58
N SER A 549 -43.02 -51.10 20.55
CA SER A 549 -43.95 -50.99 21.68
C SER A 549 -43.49 -50.01 22.78
N PHE A 550 -42.18 -49.75 22.93
CA PHE A 550 -41.63 -48.89 24.01
C PHE A 550 -41.51 -47.40 23.63
N LEU A 551 -41.47 -47.09 22.33
CA LEU A 551 -41.26 -45.73 21.81
C LEU A 551 -42.40 -44.74 22.09
N ARG A 552 -43.58 -45.22 22.52
CA ARG A 552 -44.74 -44.35 22.83
C ARG A 552 -44.77 -43.84 24.28
N PHE A 553 -43.90 -44.33 25.15
CA PHE A 553 -43.97 -44.08 26.59
C PHE A 553 -42.77 -43.31 27.17
N PHE A 554 -41.69 -43.13 26.40
CA PHE A 554 -40.45 -42.53 26.89
C PHE A 554 -39.77 -41.68 25.82
N ASP A 555 -39.44 -40.44 26.15
CA ASP A 555 -38.76 -39.51 25.23
C ASP A 555 -37.23 -39.73 25.17
N SER A 556 -36.66 -40.41 26.19
CA SER A 556 -35.22 -40.69 26.29
C SER A 556 -34.92 -42.05 26.94
N PHE A 557 -33.77 -42.62 26.59
CA PHE A 557 -33.30 -43.94 27.00
C PHE A 557 -31.95 -43.82 27.71
N ARG A 558 -31.73 -44.60 28.78
CA ARG A 558 -30.44 -44.62 29.49
C ARG A 558 -29.44 -45.55 28.79
N TYR A 559 -28.19 -45.11 28.73
CA TYR A 559 -27.09 -45.93 28.22
C TYR A 559 -25.91 -46.01 29.20
N LYS A 560 -25.23 -47.15 29.21
CA LYS A 560 -24.08 -47.45 30.06
C LYS A 560 -22.79 -46.98 29.41
N ARG A 561 -22.61 -47.29 28.12
CA ARG A 561 -21.43 -46.92 27.34
C ARG A 561 -21.84 -46.57 25.92
N LEU A 562 -21.20 -45.55 25.35
CA LEU A 562 -21.24 -45.17 23.95
C LEU A 562 -19.80 -45.15 23.43
N GLY A 563 -19.57 -45.66 22.23
CA GLY A 563 -18.25 -45.61 21.61
C GLY A 563 -18.32 -45.77 20.10
N ILE A 564 -17.60 -44.92 19.39
CA ILE A 564 -17.51 -44.90 17.94
C ILE A 564 -16.10 -44.52 17.50
N GLY A 565 -15.59 -45.20 16.50
CA GLY A 565 -14.32 -44.84 15.87
C GLY A 565 -14.39 -44.91 14.35
N CYS A 566 -13.48 -44.18 13.71
CA CYS A 566 -13.34 -44.09 12.27
C CYS A 566 -11.86 -44.05 11.91
N LYS A 567 -11.41 -44.98 11.07
CA LYS A 567 -10.10 -44.90 10.42
C LYS A 567 -10.29 -44.55 8.95
N LEU A 568 -10.00 -43.31 8.59
CA LEU A 568 -10.19 -42.77 7.25
C LEU A 568 -8.93 -42.99 6.40
N ARG A 569 -9.09 -43.68 5.28
CA ARG A 569 -8.08 -43.82 4.22
C ARG A 569 -8.76 -43.86 2.86
N ASN A 570 -8.28 -43.07 1.90
CA ASN A 570 -8.80 -43.05 0.52
C ASN A 570 -10.33 -42.85 0.46
N SER A 571 -10.85 -41.88 1.22
CA SER A 571 -12.30 -41.60 1.34
C SER A 571 -13.17 -42.71 1.95
N ILE A 572 -12.57 -43.80 2.45
CA ILE A 572 -13.28 -44.88 3.14
C ILE A 572 -12.97 -44.79 4.62
N CYS A 573 -14.03 -44.65 5.42
CA CYS A 573 -13.97 -44.74 6.87
C CYS A 573 -14.23 -46.18 7.31
N GLU A 574 -13.23 -46.80 7.94
CA GLU A 574 -13.37 -48.06 8.66
C GLU A 574 -13.93 -47.78 10.07
N MET A 575 -15.21 -48.08 10.24
CA MET A 575 -15.98 -47.88 11.45
C MET A 575 -15.67 -48.93 12.52
N THR A 576 -15.49 -48.47 13.75
CA THR A 576 -15.36 -49.30 14.95
C THR A 576 -16.33 -48.82 16.03
N GLY A 577 -16.59 -49.69 17.02
CA GLY A 577 -17.47 -49.40 18.15
C GLY A 577 -16.76 -49.51 19.49
N LEU A 578 -17.53 -49.78 20.55
CA LEU A 578 -17.05 -50.00 21.90
C LEU A 578 -15.91 -51.03 21.98
N LYS A 579 -14.77 -50.61 22.51
CA LYS A 579 -13.64 -51.49 22.83
C LYS A 579 -14.07 -52.62 23.77
N ASN A 580 -13.51 -53.82 23.53
CA ASN A 580 -13.75 -55.07 24.27
C ASN A 580 -15.18 -55.64 24.18
N SER A 581 -15.96 -55.25 23.17
CA SER A 581 -17.26 -55.87 22.89
C SER A 581 -17.12 -56.98 21.85
N LYS A 582 -17.38 -58.25 22.23
CA LYS A 582 -17.33 -59.39 21.31
C LYS A 582 -18.52 -59.31 20.33
N THR A 583 -18.24 -59.35 19.04
CA THR A 583 -19.23 -59.36 17.96
C THR A 583 -18.76 -60.28 16.83
N ASP A 584 -19.68 -60.77 16.00
CA ASP A 584 -19.36 -61.52 14.78
C ASP A 584 -18.73 -60.61 13.71
N ASP A 585 -18.14 -61.20 12.66
CA ASP A 585 -17.16 -60.58 11.74
C ASP A 585 -17.56 -59.28 11.00
N ASN A 586 -18.80 -58.79 11.09
CA ASN A 586 -19.26 -57.56 10.43
C ASN A 586 -20.13 -56.63 11.29
N ARG A 587 -20.14 -56.81 12.62
CA ARG A 587 -20.93 -55.96 13.54
C ARG A 587 -20.04 -55.23 14.54
N TYR A 588 -20.54 -54.14 15.10
CA TYR A 588 -19.89 -53.45 16.23
C TYR A 588 -20.93 -52.76 17.12
N TYR A 589 -20.69 -52.73 18.43
CA TYR A 589 -21.57 -52.04 19.37
C TYR A 589 -21.27 -50.55 19.39
N LEU A 590 -22.26 -49.72 19.08
CA LEU A 590 -22.17 -48.27 19.25
C LEU A 590 -22.60 -47.85 20.65
N ILE A 591 -23.71 -48.41 21.13
CA ILE A 591 -24.30 -48.08 22.43
C ILE A 591 -24.66 -49.36 23.17
N GLU A 592 -24.21 -49.47 24.43
CA GLU A 592 -24.62 -50.47 25.41
C GLU A 592 -25.63 -49.82 26.38
N GLY A 593 -26.86 -50.34 26.43
CA GLY A 593 -27.94 -49.79 27.25
C GLY A 593 -27.75 -49.97 28.77
N SER A 594 -28.45 -49.18 29.59
CA SER A 594 -28.44 -49.32 31.06
C SER A 594 -29.83 -49.17 31.68
N GLY A 595 -30.26 -50.11 32.53
CA GLY A 595 -31.52 -50.01 33.27
C GLY A 595 -32.78 -50.20 32.42
N ILE A 596 -33.89 -49.55 32.81
CA ILE A 596 -35.16 -49.54 32.07
C ILE A 596 -35.67 -48.09 31.99
N PRO A 597 -35.97 -47.56 30.79
CA PRO A 597 -35.76 -48.18 29.47
C PRO A 597 -34.30 -48.05 29.00
N ALA A 598 -33.75 -49.15 28.47
CA ALA A 598 -32.40 -49.23 27.90
C ALA A 598 -32.46 -49.68 26.44
N ILE A 599 -31.48 -49.23 25.65
CA ILE A 599 -31.38 -49.54 24.22
C ILE A 599 -29.94 -49.93 23.88
N ASN A 600 -29.78 -50.96 23.05
CA ASN A 600 -28.51 -51.32 22.42
C ASN A 600 -28.54 -50.91 20.94
N ILE A 601 -27.49 -50.24 20.47
CA ILE A 601 -27.35 -49.85 19.06
C ILE A 601 -26.14 -50.56 18.46
N LEU A 602 -26.38 -51.22 17.31
CA LEU A 602 -25.37 -51.99 16.57
C LEU A 602 -25.15 -51.37 15.19
N GLY A 603 -23.89 -51.26 14.80
CA GLY A 603 -23.47 -51.02 13.42
C GLY A 603 -23.29 -52.35 12.67
N PHE A 604 -23.68 -52.37 11.40
CA PHE A 604 -23.65 -53.52 10.49
C PHE A 604 -22.81 -53.27 9.23
N ARG A 605 -22.28 -52.05 9.04
CA ARG A 605 -21.35 -51.71 7.96
C ARG A 605 -20.04 -51.16 8.52
N LYS A 606 -18.96 -51.93 8.36
CA LYS A 606 -17.61 -51.51 8.77
C LYS A 606 -16.98 -50.50 7.83
N PHE A 607 -17.29 -50.53 6.54
CA PHE A 607 -16.70 -49.61 5.55
C PHE A 607 -17.78 -48.68 5.01
N ILE A 608 -17.59 -47.37 5.20
CA ILE A 608 -18.53 -46.34 4.77
C ILE A 608 -17.75 -45.28 3.99
N ASP A 609 -18.29 -44.84 2.86
CA ASP A 609 -17.78 -43.68 2.14
C ASP A 609 -17.92 -42.43 3.01
N TRP A 610 -16.83 -41.69 3.19
CA TRP A 610 -16.75 -40.56 4.11
C TRP A 610 -17.65 -39.39 3.69
N GLU A 611 -17.72 -39.07 2.40
CA GLU A 611 -18.58 -37.98 1.93
C GLU A 611 -20.06 -38.37 2.11
N VAL A 612 -20.42 -39.62 1.81
CA VAL A 612 -21.78 -40.13 2.07
C VAL A 612 -22.12 -40.14 3.56
N PHE A 613 -21.15 -40.47 4.43
CA PHE A 613 -21.33 -40.43 5.87
C PHE A 613 -21.61 -39.01 6.37
N LEU A 614 -20.77 -38.04 5.98
CA LEU A 614 -20.93 -36.64 6.35
C LEU A 614 -22.23 -36.04 5.80
N ASP A 615 -22.54 -36.29 4.53
CA ASP A 615 -23.77 -35.81 3.89
C ASP A 615 -25.02 -36.28 4.65
N ARG A 616 -25.03 -37.55 5.10
CA ARG A 616 -26.14 -38.09 5.92
C ARG A 616 -26.18 -37.49 7.32
N LEU A 617 -25.02 -37.30 7.95
CA LEU A 617 -24.93 -36.72 9.29
C LEU A 617 -25.41 -35.26 9.30
N LEU A 618 -25.07 -34.49 8.26
CA LEU A 618 -25.47 -33.09 8.11
C LEU A 618 -26.91 -32.91 7.57
N LYS A 619 -27.40 -33.82 6.71
CA LYS A 619 -28.78 -33.79 6.18
C LYS A 619 -29.84 -34.25 7.19
N ALA A 620 -29.44 -34.84 8.32
CA ALA A 620 -30.36 -35.03 9.45
C ALA A 620 -30.96 -33.71 10.01
N ASN A 621 -30.54 -32.56 9.46
CA ASN A 621 -31.07 -31.22 9.70
C ASN A 621 -32.31 -30.84 8.84
N TYR A 622 -32.92 -31.76 8.06
CA TYR A 622 -34.18 -31.49 7.33
C TYR A 622 -35.18 -32.64 7.41
#